data_AF-A0A953BIB6-F1
#
_entry.id   AF-A0A953BIB6-F1
#
_cell.length_a   1.000
_cell.length_b   1.000
_cell.length_c   1.000
_cell.angle_alpha   90.00
_cell.angle_beta   90.00
_cell.angle_gamma   90.00
#
_symmetry.space_group_name_H-M   'P 1'
#
loop_
_entity.id
_entity.type
_entity.pdbx_description
1 polymer ?
#
loop_
_entity_poly.entity_id
_entity_poly.type
_entity_poly.pdbx_seq_one_letter_code
_entity_poly.pdbx_strand_id
1 'polypeptide(L)'
;MRSSLFGLGMVWLCASGTSLFAQQVFAPAGRVSPIRVAAVKFDSGRLLMRSGWIGMESPRDAGTTQAAFDAFWSDSSGEPTGFCDAGCDQYGWCPSASPGLRWWGGPNFRSPFSTNDMVVAPVFANRQAVRGQFAWFWAHPTPSRCYVAVLTGTQFSSCTTGVPPVSGDLGGVIFDFGMLAQPEGYWWADVDLRAVELSWPLPAEGSYSILLGTAYDEVTGIFAFDQAWGTQPMRWGNGARPGTSSAMQWDDWRNANGVHEWNECSYYNDQHHCPLPQGAMVAFHVEAACYPNCDGSTGIPLLTANDFQCFLNAFAAGQSSANCDGSTGSPTLTANDFQCFLNAFAAGCQ
;
A
#
# COMPACT_ATOMS: atom_id res chain seq x y z
N MET A 1 14.07 57.91 45.46
CA MET A 1 12.77 57.39 44.99
C MET A 1 12.83 57.28 43.46
N ARG A 2 12.33 56.18 42.91
CA ARG A 2 12.54 55.59 41.57
C ARG A 2 13.86 54.84 41.40
N SER A 3 13.74 53.53 41.23
CA SER A 3 14.35 52.69 40.17
C SER A 3 13.99 51.24 40.46
N SER A 4 13.01 50.72 39.72
CA SER A 4 12.54 49.34 39.76
C SER A 4 13.57 48.41 39.11
N LEU A 5 14.09 47.45 39.88
CA LEU A 5 14.82 46.28 39.38
C LEU A 5 13.79 45.24 38.88
N PHE A 6 13.74 45.01 37.57
CA PHE A 6 13.18 43.79 37.01
C PHE A 6 14.36 42.93 36.54
N GLY A 7 14.50 41.76 37.17
CA GLY A 7 15.47 40.74 36.78
C GLY A 7 15.09 40.14 35.44
N LEU A 8 15.99 40.27 34.46
CA LEU A 8 15.96 39.51 33.21
C LEU A 8 16.36 38.06 33.52
N GLY A 9 15.36 37.19 33.70
CA GLY A 9 15.53 35.76 33.57
C GLY A 9 15.75 35.41 32.11
N MET A 10 16.99 35.01 31.79
CA MET A 10 17.38 34.50 30.48
C MET A 10 16.77 33.11 30.30
N VAL A 11 15.55 33.05 29.74
CA VAL A 11 14.94 31.81 29.32
C VAL A 11 15.64 31.37 28.04
N TRP A 12 16.33 30.22 28.12
CA TRP A 12 16.73 29.46 26.94
C TRP A 12 15.46 29.04 26.19
N LEU A 13 15.15 29.73 25.08
CA LEU A 13 14.23 29.20 24.09
C LEU A 13 14.96 28.11 23.31
N CYS A 14 14.71 26.85 23.67
CA CYS A 14 14.82 25.75 22.72
C CYS A 14 13.78 26.00 21.61
N ALA A 15 14.24 26.29 20.40
CA ALA A 15 13.39 26.35 19.23
C ALA A 15 12.96 24.92 18.84
N SER A 16 11.85 24.42 19.40
CA SER A 16 11.11 23.29 18.82
C SER A 16 10.24 23.84 17.69
N GLY A 17 10.86 24.13 16.56
CA GLY A 17 10.17 24.56 15.34
C GLY A 17 9.54 23.38 14.62
N THR A 18 8.39 22.91 15.09
CA THR A 18 7.47 22.09 14.28
C THR A 18 6.17 22.88 14.12
N SER A 19 6.21 23.92 13.29
CA SER A 19 4.98 24.54 12.81
C SER A 19 4.30 23.55 11.85
N LEU A 20 3.36 22.79 12.40
CA LEU A 20 2.42 21.93 11.69
C LEU A 20 1.63 22.80 10.71
N PHE A 21 1.79 22.59 9.41
CA PHE A 21 0.99 23.28 8.41
C PHE A 21 -0.43 22.73 8.44
N ALA A 22 -1.41 23.63 8.33
CA ALA A 22 -2.79 23.25 8.09
C ALA A 22 -2.87 22.34 6.86
N GLN A 23 -3.65 21.26 6.98
CA GLN A 23 -3.95 20.31 5.92
C GLN A 23 -4.46 21.05 4.67
N GLN A 24 -3.72 20.95 3.56
CA GLN A 24 -4.08 21.61 2.31
C GLN A 24 -5.10 20.76 1.57
N VAL A 25 -6.22 21.36 1.15
CA VAL A 25 -7.14 20.71 0.20
C VAL A 25 -6.38 20.53 -1.11
N PHE A 26 -5.98 19.30 -1.43
CA PHE A 26 -5.44 19.00 -2.74
C PHE A 26 -6.55 18.96 -3.77
N ALA A 27 -6.19 19.25 -5.03
CA ALA A 27 -7.05 18.87 -6.15
C ALA A 27 -7.37 17.36 -6.06
N PRO A 28 -8.48 16.89 -6.66
CA PRO A 28 -8.79 15.47 -6.74
C PRO A 28 -7.58 14.67 -7.21
N ALA A 29 -7.40 13.49 -6.64
CA ALA A 29 -6.29 12.61 -6.94
C ALA A 29 -6.22 12.35 -8.44
N GLY A 30 -5.12 12.71 -9.09
CA GLY A 30 -4.91 12.36 -10.48
C GLY A 30 -4.66 10.85 -10.59
N ARG A 31 -5.61 10.11 -11.19
CA ARG A 31 -5.34 8.71 -11.55
C ARG A 31 -4.33 8.70 -12.69
N VAL A 32 -3.25 7.96 -12.53
CA VAL A 32 -2.23 7.76 -13.57
C VAL A 32 -2.01 6.28 -13.83
N SER A 33 -1.58 5.96 -15.04
CA SER A 33 -1.17 4.63 -15.43
C SER A 33 0.32 4.65 -15.80
N PRO A 34 1.10 3.65 -15.38
CA PRO A 34 2.47 3.51 -15.82
C PRO A 34 2.50 3.29 -17.35
N ILE A 35 3.53 3.79 -18.02
CA ILE A 35 3.77 3.51 -19.44
C ILE A 35 4.45 2.15 -19.64
N ARG A 36 5.16 1.66 -18.61
CA ARG A 36 5.79 0.34 -18.56
C ARG A 36 6.12 -0.07 -17.14
N VAL A 37 6.28 -1.38 -16.94
CA VAL A 37 6.56 -2.00 -15.64
C VAL A 37 7.59 -3.11 -15.77
N ALA A 38 8.28 -3.47 -14.67
CA ALA A 38 9.20 -4.60 -14.64
C ALA A 38 9.26 -5.22 -13.23
N ALA A 39 9.51 -6.53 -13.16
CA ALA A 39 9.84 -7.20 -11.90
C ALA A 39 11.25 -6.78 -11.44
N VAL A 40 11.40 -6.54 -10.14
CA VAL A 40 12.64 -6.11 -9.50
C VAL A 40 12.86 -6.82 -8.18
N LYS A 41 14.12 -6.89 -7.76
CA LYS A 41 14.54 -7.27 -6.41
C LYS A 41 15.46 -6.17 -5.86
N PHE A 42 15.17 -5.67 -4.67
CA PHE A 42 16.07 -4.80 -3.95
C PHE A 42 17.15 -5.64 -3.27
N ASP A 43 18.41 -5.33 -3.55
CA ASP A 43 19.57 -5.99 -3.00
C ASP A 43 20.69 -4.97 -2.82
N SER A 44 21.19 -4.86 -1.58
CA SER A 44 22.38 -4.05 -1.27
C SER A 44 22.29 -2.60 -1.78
N GLY A 45 21.12 -1.97 -1.65
CA GLY A 45 20.88 -0.59 -2.08
C GLY A 45 20.58 -0.43 -3.58
N ARG A 46 20.35 -1.51 -4.32
CA ARG A 46 20.07 -1.51 -5.76
C ARG A 46 18.77 -2.22 -6.07
N LEU A 47 17.99 -1.69 -7.01
CA LEU A 47 16.87 -2.41 -7.62
C LEU A 47 17.39 -3.18 -8.83
N LEU A 48 17.57 -4.48 -8.68
CA LEU A 48 18.01 -5.36 -9.75
C LEU A 48 16.81 -5.86 -10.55
N MET A 49 16.82 -5.66 -11.88
CA MET A 49 15.78 -6.22 -12.75
C MET A 49 15.72 -7.75 -12.66
N ARG A 50 14.48 -8.26 -12.69
CA ARG A 50 14.14 -9.68 -12.79
C ARG A 50 13.35 -9.99 -14.07
N SER A 51 12.84 -8.96 -14.74
CA SER A 51 12.27 -9.03 -16.08
C SER A 51 12.79 -7.86 -16.91
N GLY A 52 12.61 -7.91 -18.23
CA GLY A 52 12.66 -6.69 -19.05
C GLY A 52 11.45 -5.78 -18.78
N TRP A 53 11.49 -4.56 -19.32
CA TRP A 53 10.33 -3.68 -19.34
C TRP A 53 9.21 -4.26 -20.18
N ILE A 54 8.00 -4.22 -19.64
CA ILE A 54 6.78 -4.60 -20.32
C ILE A 54 5.93 -3.35 -20.47
N GLY A 55 5.58 -3.01 -21.71
CA GLY A 55 4.72 -1.87 -22.00
C GLY A 55 3.32 -2.08 -21.44
N MET A 56 2.72 -1.02 -20.93
CA MET A 56 1.36 -1.05 -20.39
C MET A 56 0.41 -0.42 -21.41
N GLU A 57 -0.46 -1.24 -22.00
CA GLU A 57 -1.65 -0.76 -22.70
C GLU A 57 -2.77 -0.55 -21.66
N SER A 58 -3.68 0.42 -21.87
CA SER A 58 -4.69 0.94 -20.91
C SER A 58 -5.16 -0.04 -19.83
N PRO A 59 -5.40 0.44 -18.59
CA PRO A 59 -5.72 -0.42 -17.44
C PRO A 59 -6.91 -1.30 -17.79
N ARG A 60 -6.67 -2.60 -17.94
CA ARG A 60 -7.77 -3.57 -17.88
C ARG A 60 -8.28 -3.51 -16.45
N ASP A 61 -9.57 -3.23 -16.29
CA ASP A 61 -10.20 -3.42 -15.01
C ASP A 61 -9.94 -4.86 -14.61
N ALA A 62 -9.27 -5.01 -13.47
CA ALA A 62 -9.06 -6.32 -12.94
C ALA A 62 -10.45 -6.94 -12.72
N GLY A 63 -10.66 -8.19 -13.14
CA GLY A 63 -11.79 -9.00 -12.68
C GLY A 63 -11.91 -9.01 -11.14
N THR A 64 -12.81 -9.79 -10.54
CA THR A 64 -13.01 -9.67 -9.08
C THR A 64 -11.74 -10.05 -8.32
N THR A 65 -11.06 -9.06 -7.73
CA THR A 65 -9.88 -9.26 -6.89
C THR A 65 -10.24 -9.09 -5.43
N GLN A 66 -9.48 -9.74 -4.55
CA GLN A 66 -9.61 -9.56 -3.11
C GLN A 66 -8.39 -8.83 -2.57
N ALA A 67 -8.62 -7.80 -1.76
CA ALA A 67 -7.55 -7.11 -1.04
C ALA A 67 -6.91 -8.09 -0.04
N ALA A 68 -5.63 -8.40 -0.25
CA ALA A 68 -4.87 -9.32 0.60
C ALA A 68 -4.15 -8.60 1.73
N PHE A 69 -3.68 -7.40 1.44
CA PHE A 69 -3.12 -6.45 2.37
C PHE A 69 -3.56 -5.05 1.93
N ASP A 70 -3.94 -4.21 2.87
CA ASP A 70 -4.55 -2.94 2.54
C ASP A 70 -4.26 -1.84 3.57
N ALA A 71 -3.38 -0.92 3.18
CA ALA A 71 -3.20 0.40 3.79
C ALA A 71 -3.73 1.52 2.85
N PHE A 72 -4.55 1.18 1.85
CA PHE A 72 -5.03 2.06 0.79
C PHE A 72 -6.56 2.22 0.82
N TRP A 73 -7.04 3.33 1.37
CA TRP A 73 -8.48 3.54 1.47
C TRP A 73 -9.14 3.98 0.15
N SER A 74 -9.97 3.12 -0.46
CA SER A 74 -10.73 3.42 -1.68
C SER A 74 -12.25 3.35 -1.53
N ASP A 75 -12.98 3.99 -2.45
CA ASP A 75 -14.42 3.72 -2.68
C ASP A 75 -14.66 2.43 -3.49
N SER A 76 -15.93 2.21 -3.87
CA SER A 76 -16.38 1.12 -4.73
C SER A 76 -15.76 1.13 -6.13
N SER A 77 -15.24 2.26 -6.59
CA SER A 77 -14.58 2.41 -7.89
C SER A 77 -13.07 2.17 -7.79
N GLY A 78 -12.55 1.86 -6.60
CA GLY A 78 -11.12 1.73 -6.35
C GLY A 78 -10.38 3.07 -6.29
N GLU A 79 -11.11 4.20 -6.35
CA GLU A 79 -10.50 5.52 -6.22
C GLU A 79 -10.17 5.76 -4.75
N PRO A 80 -8.99 6.31 -4.43
CA PRO A 80 -8.70 6.70 -3.07
C PRO A 80 -9.83 7.59 -2.56
N THR A 81 -10.37 7.30 -1.37
CA THR A 81 -11.37 8.15 -0.69
C THR A 81 -10.83 8.80 0.58
N GLY A 82 -11.52 9.84 1.05
CA GLY A 82 -11.19 10.60 2.24
C GLY A 82 -10.04 11.60 2.09
N PHE A 83 -10.39 12.89 2.04
CA PHE A 83 -9.58 13.90 2.73
C PHE A 83 -10.35 14.25 4.00
N CYS A 84 -9.69 14.75 5.05
CA CYS A 84 -10.41 15.12 6.28
C CYS A 84 -11.40 16.27 5.98
N ASP A 85 -12.64 15.99 5.59
CA ASP A 85 -13.64 17.04 5.39
C ASP A 85 -14.02 17.71 6.74
N ALA A 86 -13.76 17.02 7.86
CA ALA A 86 -13.99 17.53 9.22
C ALA A 86 -12.74 18.13 9.90
N GLY A 87 -11.57 18.05 9.26
CA GLY A 87 -10.28 18.40 9.88
C GLY A 87 -9.90 17.50 11.08
N CYS A 88 -8.63 17.54 11.46
CA CYS A 88 -8.27 17.25 12.86
C CYS A 88 -8.80 18.42 13.71
N ASP A 89 -9.21 18.18 14.95
CA ASP A 89 -9.51 19.30 15.84
C ASP A 89 -8.26 20.19 16.04
N GLN A 90 -8.43 21.37 16.65
CA GLN A 90 -7.34 22.31 16.91
C GLN A 90 -6.17 21.74 17.76
N TYR A 91 -6.29 20.50 18.23
CA TYR A 91 -5.30 19.78 19.03
C TYR A 91 -4.78 18.51 18.33
N GLY A 92 -5.15 18.27 17.07
CA GLY A 92 -4.66 17.14 16.27
C GLY A 92 -5.51 15.86 16.36
N TRP A 93 -6.61 15.84 17.13
CA TRP A 93 -7.42 14.64 17.33
C TRP A 93 -8.46 14.45 16.23
N CYS A 94 -8.70 13.21 15.80
CA CYS A 94 -9.88 12.89 14.98
C CYS A 94 -11.15 13.14 15.79
N PRO A 95 -12.23 13.67 15.18
CA PRO A 95 -13.56 13.35 15.67
C PRO A 95 -13.75 11.83 15.64
N SER A 96 -14.16 11.24 16.76
CA SER A 96 -14.29 9.80 17.01
C SER A 96 -15.30 9.06 16.12
N ALA A 97 -15.90 9.73 15.13
CA ALA A 97 -17.09 9.26 14.43
C ALA A 97 -17.00 9.27 12.89
N SER A 98 -15.86 9.60 12.26
CA SER A 98 -15.79 9.65 10.79
C SER A 98 -14.54 8.98 10.20
N PRO A 99 -14.68 7.85 9.47
CA PRO A 99 -13.61 7.29 8.65
C PRO A 99 -13.34 8.23 7.46
N GLY A 100 -12.08 8.66 7.21
CA GLY A 100 -11.85 9.60 6.09
C GLY A 100 -10.53 10.38 5.95
N LEU A 101 -9.38 10.00 6.54
CA LEU A 101 -8.23 10.92 6.65
C LEU A 101 -6.96 10.46 5.91
N ARG A 102 -6.58 11.16 4.84
CA ARG A 102 -5.24 11.09 4.22
C ARG A 102 -4.29 12.05 4.91
N TRP A 103 -3.06 11.60 5.14
CA TRP A 103 -2.00 12.39 5.74
C TRP A 103 -0.84 12.65 4.76
N TRP A 104 -0.31 13.86 4.86
CA TRP A 104 0.82 14.36 4.10
C TRP A 104 1.64 15.28 5.01
N GLY A 105 2.95 15.04 5.10
CA GLY A 105 3.86 15.75 6.00
C GLY A 105 4.13 17.22 5.67
N GLY A 106 3.52 17.78 4.63
CA GLY A 106 3.73 19.18 4.24
C GLY A 106 4.78 19.37 3.15
N PRO A 107 4.90 20.59 2.60
CA PRO A 107 5.87 20.90 1.56
C PRO A 107 7.30 20.90 2.11
N ASN A 108 7.49 20.97 3.42
CA ASN A 108 8.80 20.91 4.09
C ASN A 108 9.17 19.49 4.53
N PHE A 109 8.42 18.49 4.10
CA PHE A 109 8.69 17.09 4.37
C PHE A 109 8.95 16.38 3.05
N ARG A 110 10.05 15.63 2.98
CA ARG A 110 10.40 14.79 1.83
C ARG A 110 10.65 13.39 2.35
N SER A 111 10.01 12.41 1.75
CA SER A 111 10.17 11.01 2.09
C SER A 111 9.97 10.23 0.80
N PRO A 112 10.96 10.22 -0.12
CA PRO A 112 10.84 9.45 -1.35
C PRO A 112 10.79 7.95 -1.09
N PHE A 113 11.09 7.53 0.13
CA PHE A 113 11.19 6.13 0.50
C PHE A 113 10.54 5.89 1.85
N SER A 114 9.71 4.84 1.90
CA SER A 114 9.09 4.43 3.15
C SER A 114 8.88 2.91 3.21
N THR A 115 9.12 2.35 4.40
CA THR A 115 8.98 0.93 4.70
C THR A 115 8.23 0.74 6.00
N ASN A 116 7.24 -0.13 6.01
CA ASN A 116 6.43 -0.43 7.19
C ASN A 116 6.15 -1.95 7.28
N ASP A 117 5.74 -2.44 8.45
CA ASP A 117 5.32 -3.83 8.59
C ASP A 117 4.05 -4.09 7.78
N MET A 118 3.90 -5.34 7.39
CA MET A 118 2.67 -5.84 6.81
C MET A 118 2.34 -7.21 7.36
N VAL A 119 1.06 -7.44 7.56
CA VAL A 119 0.49 -8.76 7.80
C VAL A 119 -0.53 -8.98 6.69
N VAL A 120 -0.34 -9.99 5.86
CA VAL A 120 -1.33 -10.38 4.85
C VAL A 120 -2.43 -11.17 5.55
N ALA A 121 -3.69 -10.98 5.17
CA ALA A 121 -4.77 -11.76 5.75
C ALA A 121 -4.47 -13.27 5.55
N PRO A 122 -4.60 -14.13 6.58
CA PRO A 122 -4.02 -15.48 6.56
C PRO A 122 -4.42 -16.35 5.36
N VAL A 123 -5.64 -16.17 4.85
CA VAL A 123 -6.15 -16.89 3.67
C VAL A 123 -5.43 -16.55 2.36
N PHE A 124 -4.69 -15.44 2.34
CA PHE A 124 -3.95 -14.94 1.17
C PHE A 124 -2.44 -15.03 1.31
N ALA A 125 -1.93 -15.58 2.42
CA ALA A 125 -0.51 -15.77 2.63
C ALA A 125 0.15 -16.55 1.48
N ASN A 126 1.29 -16.06 0.97
CA ASN A 126 2.07 -16.63 -0.14
C ASN A 126 1.35 -16.69 -1.49
N ARG A 127 0.18 -16.05 -1.62
CA ARG A 127 -0.49 -15.88 -2.92
C ARG A 127 0.23 -14.83 -3.74
N GLN A 128 0.08 -14.94 -5.06
CA GLN A 128 0.60 -13.95 -6.00
C GLN A 128 -0.25 -12.67 -5.94
N ALA A 129 0.39 -11.53 -5.70
CA ALA A 129 -0.24 -10.24 -5.93
C ALA A 129 -0.40 -10.04 -7.44
N VAL A 130 -1.64 -9.77 -7.84
CA VAL A 130 -2.06 -9.62 -9.23
C VAL A 130 -2.47 -8.19 -9.58
N ARG A 131 -2.63 -7.35 -8.56
CA ARG A 131 -2.94 -5.93 -8.71
C ARG A 131 -2.33 -5.15 -7.56
N GLY A 132 -1.77 -3.99 -7.88
CA GLY A 132 -1.18 -3.06 -6.92
C GLY A 132 -1.87 -1.71 -6.99
N GLN A 133 -2.27 -1.18 -5.84
CA GLN A 133 -2.80 0.17 -5.70
C GLN A 133 -1.90 0.98 -4.78
N PHE A 134 -1.58 2.21 -5.16
CA PHE A 134 -0.75 3.07 -4.33
C PHE A 134 -0.92 4.55 -4.64
N ALA A 135 -0.58 5.40 -3.67
CA ALA A 135 -0.82 6.83 -3.72
C ALA A 135 0.38 7.63 -3.18
N TRP A 136 0.70 8.75 -3.83
CA TRP A 136 1.81 9.62 -3.44
C TRP A 136 1.54 11.08 -3.81
N PHE A 137 2.21 11.99 -3.11
CA PHE A 137 2.31 13.38 -3.50
C PHE A 137 3.59 13.58 -4.31
N TRP A 138 3.48 14.24 -5.46
CA TRP A 138 4.60 14.52 -6.36
C TRP A 138 4.87 16.03 -6.41
N ALA A 139 5.92 16.48 -5.73
CA ALA A 139 6.21 17.90 -5.49
C ALA A 139 7.25 18.47 -6.46
N HIS A 140 7.05 18.23 -7.75
CA HIS A 140 7.84 18.87 -8.80
C HIS A 140 7.03 20.03 -9.36
N PRO A 141 7.58 21.22 -9.66
CA PRO A 141 6.86 22.34 -10.28
C PRO A 141 6.92 22.33 -11.82
N THR A 142 7.69 21.42 -12.40
CA THR A 142 7.83 21.22 -13.85
C THR A 142 7.63 19.75 -14.21
N PRO A 143 7.18 19.42 -15.44
CA PRO A 143 7.01 18.04 -15.83
C PRO A 143 8.32 17.27 -15.60
N SER A 144 8.23 16.21 -14.81
CA SER A 144 9.39 15.44 -14.36
C SER A 144 9.08 13.96 -14.46
N ARG A 145 10.12 13.18 -14.75
CA ARG A 145 9.97 11.74 -14.88
C ARG A 145 9.69 11.14 -13.51
N CYS A 146 8.70 10.25 -13.43
CA CYS A 146 8.31 9.61 -12.19
C CYS A 146 8.46 8.09 -12.30
N TYR A 147 9.22 7.53 -11.38
CA TYR A 147 9.29 6.11 -11.11
C TYR A 147 8.71 5.84 -9.73
N VAL A 148 7.92 4.79 -9.61
CA VAL A 148 7.51 4.23 -8.33
C VAL A 148 7.97 2.79 -8.29
N ALA A 149 8.55 2.32 -7.18
CA ALA A 149 8.73 0.89 -6.95
C ALA A 149 7.97 0.47 -5.70
N VAL A 150 7.24 -0.63 -5.79
CA VAL A 150 6.52 -1.20 -4.65
C VAL A 150 7.04 -2.62 -4.43
N LEU A 151 7.50 -2.86 -3.20
CA LEU A 151 8.24 -4.06 -2.83
C LEU A 151 7.65 -4.68 -1.56
N THR A 152 7.83 -5.99 -1.41
CA THR A 152 7.51 -6.74 -0.19
C THR A 152 8.69 -7.57 0.26
N GLY A 153 8.77 -7.82 1.56
CA GLY A 153 9.82 -8.64 2.18
C GLY A 153 9.27 -9.48 3.32
N THR A 154 9.97 -10.56 3.66
CA THR A 154 9.61 -11.49 4.76
C THR A 154 10.09 -11.01 6.13
N GLN A 155 10.80 -9.89 6.19
CA GLN A 155 11.39 -9.37 7.41
C GLN A 155 11.02 -7.91 7.61
N PHE A 156 10.81 -7.56 8.87
CA PHE A 156 10.69 -6.21 9.34
C PHE A 156 11.25 -6.12 10.76
N SER A 157 12.05 -5.09 11.04
CA SER A 157 12.75 -4.91 12.31
C SER A 157 12.27 -3.66 13.03
N SER A 158 12.21 -3.75 14.35
CA SER A 158 11.74 -2.64 15.20
C SER A 158 12.81 -1.57 15.42
N CYS A 159 12.39 -0.32 15.66
CA CYS A 159 13.30 0.78 16.00
C CYS A 159 14.21 0.44 17.18
N THR A 160 13.71 -0.32 18.15
CA THR A 160 14.44 -0.71 19.36
C THR A 160 15.67 -1.58 19.08
N THR A 161 15.68 -2.31 17.96
CA THR A 161 16.84 -3.11 17.55
C THR A 161 17.92 -2.27 16.88
N GLY A 162 17.59 -1.05 16.42
CA GLY A 162 18.50 -0.19 15.67
C GLY A 162 18.89 -0.74 14.29
N VAL A 163 18.22 -1.79 13.81
CA VAL A 163 18.49 -2.42 12.52
C VAL A 163 17.38 -2.03 11.55
N PRO A 164 17.69 -1.43 10.39
CA PRO A 164 16.70 -1.17 9.35
C PRO A 164 16.15 -2.44 8.69
N PRO A 165 14.87 -2.44 8.27
CA PRO A 165 14.17 -3.62 7.73
C PRO A 165 14.65 -4.02 6.33
N VAL A 166 15.35 -3.13 5.64
CA VAL A 166 15.86 -3.34 4.26
C VAL A 166 17.08 -4.25 4.20
N SER A 167 17.47 -4.90 5.30
CA SER A 167 18.59 -5.85 5.36
C SER A 167 18.29 -7.22 4.72
N GLY A 168 17.19 -7.35 3.96
CA GLY A 168 16.75 -8.59 3.34
C GLY A 168 16.34 -8.46 1.87
N ASP A 169 15.94 -9.61 1.30
CA ASP A 169 15.47 -9.74 -0.08
C ASP A 169 14.07 -9.14 -0.26
N LEU A 170 13.98 -7.85 -0.60
CA LEU A 170 12.69 -7.28 -1.01
C LEU A 170 12.46 -7.56 -2.51
N GLY A 171 11.31 -8.09 -2.86
CA GLY A 171 10.89 -8.33 -4.25
C GLY A 171 9.66 -7.52 -4.60
N GLY A 172 9.48 -7.16 -5.86
CA GLY A 172 8.26 -6.49 -6.30
C GLY A 172 8.35 -5.95 -7.71
N VAL A 173 7.72 -4.80 -7.94
CA VAL A 173 7.53 -4.21 -9.26
C VAL A 173 7.99 -2.75 -9.26
N ILE A 174 8.72 -2.36 -10.31
CA ILE A 174 8.99 -0.96 -10.64
C ILE A 174 8.07 -0.51 -11.77
N PHE A 175 7.56 0.71 -11.62
CA PHE A 175 6.61 1.38 -12.47
C PHE A 175 7.25 2.65 -13.03
N ASP A 176 7.28 2.80 -14.35
CA ASP A 176 7.69 4.04 -15.02
C ASP A 176 6.43 4.75 -15.50
N PHE A 177 6.15 5.93 -14.94
CA PHE A 177 4.99 6.76 -15.32
C PHE A 177 5.33 7.76 -16.42
N GLY A 178 6.56 7.74 -16.93
CA GLY A 178 7.03 8.77 -17.86
C GLY A 178 7.02 10.14 -17.18
N MET A 179 6.71 11.17 -17.96
CA MET A 179 6.67 12.55 -17.47
C MET A 179 5.29 12.83 -16.87
N LEU A 180 5.23 13.07 -15.55
CA LEU A 180 3.98 13.54 -14.92
C LEU A 180 3.81 15.03 -15.22
N ALA A 181 2.70 15.35 -15.88
CA ALA A 181 2.35 16.73 -16.22
C ALA A 181 1.87 17.49 -14.98
N GLN A 182 2.37 18.72 -14.84
CA GLN A 182 2.12 19.65 -13.73
C GLN A 182 0.68 20.17 -13.65
N PRO A 183 0.26 20.72 -12.48
CA PRO A 183 1.10 21.09 -11.31
C PRO A 183 1.30 19.97 -10.27
N GLU A 184 2.26 20.18 -9.35
CA GLU A 184 2.45 19.48 -8.08
C GLU A 184 1.14 18.94 -7.54
N GLY A 185 1.09 17.67 -7.19
CA GLY A 185 -0.21 17.06 -6.99
C GLY A 185 -0.21 15.72 -6.28
N TYR A 186 -1.41 15.39 -5.84
CA TYR A 186 -1.73 14.08 -5.33
C TYR A 186 -2.03 13.13 -6.50
N TRP A 187 -1.25 12.07 -6.62
CA TRP A 187 -1.37 11.06 -7.66
C TRP A 187 -1.64 9.69 -7.05
N TRP A 188 -2.31 8.85 -7.82
CA TRP A 188 -2.48 7.44 -7.46
C TRP A 188 -2.48 6.57 -8.71
N ALA A 189 -2.13 5.31 -8.50
CA ALA A 189 -2.14 4.30 -9.53
C ALA A 189 -2.89 3.06 -9.04
N ASP A 190 -3.48 2.39 -10.01
CA ASP A 190 -4.16 1.12 -9.85
C ASP A 190 -3.81 0.28 -11.06
N VAL A 191 -2.97 -0.73 -10.83
CA VAL A 191 -2.26 -1.44 -11.88
C VAL A 191 -2.62 -2.91 -11.80
N ASP A 192 -3.28 -3.43 -12.85
CA ASP A 192 -3.43 -4.86 -13.07
C ASP A 192 -2.13 -5.43 -13.63
N LEU A 193 -1.53 -6.36 -12.89
CA LEU A 193 -0.23 -6.92 -13.21
C LEU A 193 -0.34 -8.24 -13.97
N ARG A 194 -1.53 -8.84 -14.06
CA ARG A 194 -1.78 -10.04 -14.88
C ARG A 194 -1.69 -9.74 -16.36
N ALA A 195 -2.12 -8.54 -16.75
CA ALA A 195 -2.08 -8.07 -18.12
C ALA A 195 -0.66 -8.09 -18.72
N VAL A 196 0.35 -8.10 -17.86
CA VAL A 196 1.78 -8.10 -18.22
C VAL A 196 2.51 -9.32 -17.66
N GLU A 197 1.78 -10.34 -17.17
CA GLU A 197 2.35 -11.55 -16.55
C GLU A 197 3.34 -11.27 -15.41
N LEU A 198 3.22 -10.09 -14.78
CA LEU A 198 3.96 -9.75 -13.58
C LEU A 198 3.07 -10.12 -12.41
N SER A 199 3.50 -11.08 -11.61
CA SER A 199 2.91 -11.34 -10.32
C SER A 199 4.03 -11.69 -9.37
N TRP A 200 3.87 -11.39 -8.09
CA TRP A 200 4.89 -11.71 -7.11
C TRP A 200 4.27 -12.24 -5.82
N PRO A 201 4.93 -13.20 -5.16
CA PRO A 201 4.39 -13.80 -3.96
C PRO A 201 4.40 -12.78 -2.82
N LEU A 202 3.24 -12.61 -2.17
CA LEU A 202 3.12 -11.83 -0.95
C LEU A 202 3.53 -12.70 0.25
N PRO A 203 4.54 -12.30 1.04
CA PRO A 203 4.84 -13.02 2.28
C PRO A 203 3.68 -12.87 3.27
N ALA A 204 3.44 -13.90 4.09
CA ALA A 204 2.36 -13.92 5.09
C ALA A 204 2.47 -12.75 6.09
N GLU A 205 3.70 -12.42 6.47
CA GLU A 205 4.08 -11.32 7.35
C GLU A 205 5.45 -10.80 6.91
N GLY A 206 5.73 -9.54 7.17
CA GLY A 206 7.04 -8.95 6.98
C GLY A 206 6.92 -7.46 6.75
N SER A 207 7.39 -6.98 5.61
CA SER A 207 7.38 -5.55 5.26
C SER A 207 6.85 -5.29 3.87
N TYR A 208 6.35 -4.07 3.68
CA TYR A 208 6.19 -3.45 2.38
C TYR A 208 7.02 -2.18 2.29
N SER A 209 7.48 -1.86 1.09
CA SER A 209 8.21 -0.63 0.80
C SER A 209 7.67 0.04 -0.45
N ILE A 210 7.63 1.37 -0.43
CA ILE A 210 7.35 2.19 -1.60
C ILE A 210 8.50 3.19 -1.80
N LEU A 211 8.99 3.26 -3.03
CA LEU A 211 10.11 4.09 -3.45
C LEU A 211 9.63 5.02 -4.56
N LEU A 212 9.99 6.30 -4.49
CA LEU A 212 9.69 7.35 -5.44
C LEU A 212 11.01 7.87 -6.01
N GLY A 213 11.12 7.95 -7.34
CA GLY A 213 12.37 8.29 -8.00
C GLY A 213 12.17 9.04 -9.31
N THR A 214 13.23 9.70 -9.76
CA THR A 214 13.25 10.48 -11.01
C THR A 214 14.06 9.81 -12.12
N ALA A 215 14.91 8.85 -11.76
CA ALA A 215 15.66 8.05 -12.71
C ALA A 215 15.91 6.64 -12.18
N TYR A 216 16.11 5.71 -13.10
CA TYR A 216 16.49 4.34 -12.80
C TYR A 216 17.39 3.81 -13.92
N ASP A 217 18.54 3.26 -13.54
CA ASP A 217 19.47 2.58 -14.42
C ASP A 217 19.24 1.08 -14.35
N GLU A 218 18.73 0.52 -15.45
CA GLU A 218 18.38 -0.89 -15.57
C GLU A 218 19.57 -1.84 -15.58
N VAL A 219 20.77 -1.35 -15.93
CA VAL A 219 21.99 -2.17 -16.00
C VAL A 219 22.63 -2.26 -14.62
N THR A 220 22.76 -1.12 -13.94
CA THR A 220 23.44 -1.05 -12.64
C THR A 220 22.49 -1.30 -11.46
N GLY A 221 21.19 -1.16 -11.69
CA GLY A 221 20.15 -1.20 -10.66
C GLY A 221 20.12 0.04 -9.77
N ILE A 222 20.80 1.12 -10.18
CA ILE A 222 20.83 2.38 -9.42
C ILE A 222 19.48 3.08 -9.60
N PHE A 223 18.80 3.30 -8.47
CA PHE A 223 17.56 4.06 -8.39
C PHE A 223 17.85 5.45 -7.82
N ALA A 224 17.54 6.49 -8.59
CA ALA A 224 17.70 7.87 -8.14
C ALA A 224 16.43 8.31 -7.42
N PHE A 225 16.46 8.19 -6.09
CA PHE A 225 15.38 8.64 -5.20
C PHE A 225 15.07 10.12 -5.41
N ASP A 226 13.79 10.45 -5.40
CA ASP A 226 13.36 11.83 -5.57
C ASP A 226 13.82 12.70 -4.39
N GLN A 227 14.35 13.89 -4.68
CA GLN A 227 14.89 14.79 -3.64
C GLN A 227 13.99 15.99 -3.37
N ALA A 228 12.86 16.11 -4.07
CA ALA A 228 12.00 17.27 -3.98
C ALA A 228 11.29 17.36 -2.62
N TRP A 229 11.28 18.57 -2.06
CA TRP A 229 10.56 18.89 -0.84
C TRP A 229 9.05 18.81 -1.09
N GLY A 230 8.33 18.02 -0.28
CA GLY A 230 6.92 17.74 -0.42
C GLY A 230 6.61 16.35 -1.00
N THR A 231 7.56 15.75 -1.75
CA THR A 231 7.36 14.41 -2.33
C THR A 231 7.36 13.36 -1.24
N GLN A 232 6.29 12.57 -1.19
CA GLN A 232 6.16 11.45 -0.25
C GLN A 232 5.02 10.51 -0.66
N PRO A 233 5.08 9.21 -0.27
CA PRO A 233 3.90 8.38 -0.22
C PRO A 233 2.83 9.04 0.64
N MET A 234 1.59 9.02 0.17
CA MET A 234 0.48 9.45 1.02
C MET A 234 0.31 8.43 2.13
N ARG A 235 -0.10 8.89 3.31
CA ARG A 235 -0.30 8.00 4.46
C ARG A 235 -1.77 7.92 4.85
N TRP A 236 -2.16 6.77 5.37
CA TRP A 236 -3.51 6.47 5.81
C TRP A 236 -3.46 5.49 6.98
N GLY A 237 -4.56 5.34 7.74
CA GLY A 237 -4.63 4.39 8.83
C GLY A 237 -5.45 3.14 8.57
N ASN A 238 -4.94 2.01 9.02
CA ASN A 238 -5.37 0.71 8.48
C ASN A 238 -6.73 0.22 8.97
N GLY A 239 -7.31 0.84 10.01
CA GLY A 239 -8.68 0.55 10.46
C GLY A 239 -8.96 -0.94 10.65
N ALA A 240 -10.11 -1.43 10.16
CA ALA A 240 -10.53 -2.84 10.21
C ALA A 240 -10.28 -3.61 8.89
N ARG A 241 -9.29 -3.20 8.08
CA ARG A 241 -9.04 -3.73 6.73
C ARG A 241 -8.22 -5.03 6.74
N PRO A 242 -8.15 -5.75 5.60
CA PRO A 242 -7.30 -6.93 5.46
C PRO A 242 -5.83 -6.57 5.69
N GLY A 243 -5.29 -7.09 6.79
CA GLY A 243 -3.92 -6.85 7.20
C GLY A 243 -3.76 -5.75 8.23
N THR A 244 -2.80 -5.95 9.13
CA THR A 244 -2.45 -4.99 10.17
C THR A 244 -1.04 -4.50 9.92
N SER A 245 -0.84 -3.18 9.88
CA SER A 245 0.48 -2.61 10.13
C SER A 245 0.47 -2.04 11.53
N SER A 246 1.63 -2.04 12.16
CA SER A 246 1.93 -1.29 13.36
C SER A 246 2.05 0.20 13.07
N ALA A 247 2.14 1.00 14.14
CA ALA A 247 2.32 2.45 14.04
C ALA A 247 3.74 2.87 13.69
N MET A 248 4.66 1.92 13.57
CA MET A 248 6.08 2.16 13.47
C MET A 248 6.51 2.00 12.03
N GLN A 249 7.16 3.00 11.45
CA GLN A 249 7.54 3.00 10.06
C GLN A 249 8.92 3.64 9.90
N TRP A 250 9.70 3.07 9.01
CA TRP A 250 10.97 3.62 8.58
C TRP A 250 10.69 4.55 7.41
N ASP A 251 11.10 5.80 7.55
CA ASP A 251 10.92 6.81 6.52
C ASP A 251 12.21 7.60 6.35
N ASP A 252 12.70 7.69 5.13
CA ASP A 252 13.95 8.40 4.86
C ASP A 252 13.68 9.90 4.70
N TRP A 253 13.40 10.54 5.84
CA TRP A 253 13.05 11.96 5.91
C TRP A 253 14.25 12.86 6.22
N ARG A 254 15.32 12.31 6.82
CA ARG A 254 16.53 13.06 7.20
C ARG A 254 17.65 12.75 6.25
N ASN A 255 17.76 13.59 5.22
CA ASN A 255 18.72 13.52 4.10
C ASN A 255 18.25 12.74 2.89
N ALA A 256 17.03 12.16 2.90
CA ALA A 256 16.30 11.68 1.73
C ALA A 256 17.17 10.91 0.72
N ASN A 257 18.09 10.05 1.17
CA ASN A 257 19.13 9.46 0.32
C ASN A 257 18.77 8.04 -0.18
N GLY A 258 17.58 7.55 0.16
CA GLY A 258 17.09 6.21 -0.08
C GLY A 258 17.59 5.15 0.89
N VAL A 259 18.23 5.55 2.00
CA VAL A 259 18.89 4.66 2.96
C VAL A 259 18.35 4.95 4.34
N HIS A 260 17.66 3.96 4.93
CA HIS A 260 17.22 4.05 6.32
C HIS A 260 18.42 4.10 7.28
N GLU A 261 18.63 5.25 7.89
CA GLU A 261 19.56 5.46 8.99
C GLU A 261 18.89 5.14 10.33
N TRP A 262 19.67 4.81 11.37
CA TRP A 262 19.14 4.39 12.68
C TRP A 262 18.18 5.41 13.33
N ASN A 263 18.24 6.69 12.93
CA ASN A 263 17.45 7.80 13.46
C ASN A 263 16.23 8.16 12.57
N GLU A 264 15.95 7.36 11.54
CA GLU A 264 14.85 7.52 10.59
C GLU A 264 13.68 6.55 10.86
N CYS A 265 13.74 5.86 11.99
CA CYS A 265 12.64 5.07 12.49
C CYS A 265 11.69 5.97 13.28
N SER A 266 10.45 6.09 12.79
CA SER A 266 9.43 6.97 13.33
C SER A 266 8.26 6.15 13.88
N TYR A 267 7.78 6.51 15.07
CA TYR A 267 6.51 6.00 15.58
C TYR A 267 5.43 7.03 15.29
N TYR A 268 4.51 6.78 14.37
CA TYR A 268 3.43 7.74 14.09
C TYR A 268 2.36 7.81 15.19
N ASN A 269 2.52 7.06 16.29
CA ASN A 269 1.63 7.13 17.46
C ASN A 269 1.82 8.40 18.30
N ASP A 270 3.03 8.97 18.33
CA ASP A 270 3.38 10.12 19.17
C ASP A 270 3.08 11.46 18.50
N GLN A 271 2.86 11.44 17.18
CA GLN A 271 2.43 12.60 16.42
C GLN A 271 0.99 13.00 16.77
N HIS A 272 0.25 12.21 17.58
CA HIS A 272 -1.16 12.43 17.93
C HIS A 272 -2.05 12.65 16.70
N HIS A 273 -1.58 12.27 15.51
CA HIS A 273 -2.25 12.49 14.25
C HIS A 273 -3.01 11.25 13.87
N CYS A 274 -4.28 11.47 13.67
CA CYS A 274 -5.24 10.43 13.48
C CYS A 274 -5.41 10.22 11.96
N PRO A 275 -5.55 8.98 11.46
CA PRO A 275 -5.72 7.70 12.15
C PRO A 275 -4.41 7.07 12.64
N LEU A 276 -4.51 6.17 13.64
CA LEU A 276 -3.41 5.36 14.16
C LEU A 276 -3.77 3.88 14.06
N PRO A 277 -2.85 3.00 13.63
CA PRO A 277 -1.52 3.28 13.06
C PRO A 277 -1.59 3.82 11.63
N GLN A 278 -0.60 4.62 11.21
CA GLN A 278 -0.46 5.10 9.82
C GLN A 278 0.47 4.17 9.02
N GLY A 279 0.15 3.98 7.75
CA GLY A 279 0.98 3.32 6.75
C GLY A 279 0.98 4.11 5.44
N ALA A 280 1.98 3.89 4.60
CA ALA A 280 1.95 4.42 3.23
C ALA A 280 0.80 3.75 2.47
N MET A 281 0.06 4.54 1.69
CA MET A 281 -1.12 4.11 0.95
C MET A 281 -0.71 3.12 -0.14
N VAL A 282 -0.74 1.84 0.22
CA VAL A 282 -0.43 0.70 -0.63
C VAL A 282 -1.44 -0.40 -0.34
N ALA A 283 -2.02 -0.98 -1.39
CA ALA A 283 -2.79 -2.21 -1.30
C ALA A 283 -2.31 -3.24 -2.32
N PHE A 284 -2.30 -4.48 -1.89
CA PHE A 284 -2.03 -5.64 -2.72
C PHE A 284 -3.28 -6.47 -2.82
N HIS A 285 -3.63 -6.79 -4.06
CA HIS A 285 -4.78 -7.61 -4.38
C HIS A 285 -4.31 -8.93 -4.94
N VAL A 286 -4.99 -9.99 -4.53
CA VAL A 286 -4.80 -11.34 -5.07
C VAL A 286 -6.01 -11.69 -5.94
N GLU A 287 -5.84 -12.69 -6.81
CA GLU A 287 -6.99 -13.33 -7.43
C GLU A 287 -7.95 -13.74 -6.33
N ALA A 288 -9.20 -13.27 -6.43
CA ALA A 288 -10.23 -13.67 -5.49
C ALA A 288 -10.22 -15.18 -5.37
N ALA A 289 -10.45 -15.70 -4.17
CA ALA A 289 -10.68 -17.11 -4.01
C ALA A 289 -11.79 -17.49 -4.99
N CYS A 290 -11.40 -18.23 -6.03
CA CYS A 290 -12.35 -18.68 -7.01
C CYS A 290 -13.19 -19.73 -6.30
N TYR A 291 -14.36 -19.32 -5.82
CA TYR A 291 -15.27 -20.21 -5.11
C TYR A 291 -15.44 -21.57 -5.82
N PRO A 292 -15.60 -21.63 -7.16
CA PRO A 292 -15.70 -22.91 -7.82
C PRO A 292 -14.39 -23.70 -7.92
N ASN A 293 -13.21 -23.11 -7.66
CA ASN A 293 -11.93 -23.82 -7.52
C ASN A 293 -11.84 -24.44 -6.12
N CYS A 294 -12.71 -25.42 -5.86
CA CYS A 294 -12.81 -26.07 -4.56
C CYS A 294 -11.52 -26.82 -4.20
N ASP A 295 -10.84 -27.43 -5.19
CA ASP A 295 -9.67 -28.26 -4.92
C ASP A 295 -8.37 -27.44 -4.72
N GLY A 296 -8.46 -26.13 -4.96
CA GLY A 296 -7.37 -25.18 -4.77
C GLY A 296 -6.23 -25.34 -5.78
N SER A 297 -6.46 -26.06 -6.87
CA SER A 297 -5.45 -26.29 -7.91
C SER A 297 -5.09 -25.00 -8.65
N THR A 298 -3.89 -24.98 -9.24
CA THR A 298 -3.33 -23.82 -9.96
C THR A 298 -3.03 -24.13 -11.43
N GLY A 299 -3.46 -25.29 -11.90
CA GLY A 299 -3.28 -25.71 -13.29
C GLY A 299 -4.13 -24.91 -14.27
N ILE A 300 -3.84 -25.02 -15.58
CA ILE A 300 -4.68 -24.48 -16.64
C ILE A 300 -5.25 -25.67 -17.42
N PRO A 301 -6.59 -25.81 -17.54
CA PRO A 301 -7.64 -24.91 -17.03
C PRO A 301 -7.77 -24.93 -15.50
N LEU A 302 -8.12 -23.76 -14.92
CA LEU A 302 -8.20 -23.55 -13.46
C LEU A 302 -9.36 -24.29 -12.79
N LEU A 303 -10.45 -24.52 -13.54
CA LEU A 303 -11.61 -25.29 -13.09
C LEU A 303 -11.70 -26.60 -13.86
N THR A 304 -11.75 -27.69 -13.13
CA THR A 304 -11.81 -29.05 -13.66
C THR A 304 -12.92 -29.85 -13.00
N ALA A 305 -13.13 -31.09 -13.45
CA ALA A 305 -14.07 -31.99 -12.79
C ALA A 305 -13.68 -32.29 -11.32
N ASN A 306 -12.40 -32.11 -10.94
CA ASN A 306 -11.95 -32.36 -9.58
C ASN A 306 -12.50 -31.35 -8.59
N ASP A 307 -12.70 -30.10 -9.02
CA ASP A 307 -13.36 -29.07 -8.23
C ASP A 307 -14.82 -29.39 -7.95
N PHE A 308 -15.54 -29.85 -8.97
CA PHE A 308 -16.92 -30.31 -8.82
C PHE A 308 -16.99 -31.46 -7.82
N GLN A 309 -16.07 -32.43 -7.93
CA GLN A 309 -15.99 -33.56 -7.01
C GLN A 309 -15.62 -33.11 -5.58
N CYS A 310 -14.72 -32.14 -5.43
CA CYS A 310 -14.38 -31.53 -4.16
C CYS A 310 -15.61 -30.88 -3.52
N PHE A 311 -16.37 -30.10 -4.29
CA PHE A 311 -17.59 -29.45 -3.82
C PHE A 311 -18.64 -30.47 -3.35
N LEU A 312 -18.86 -31.53 -4.14
CA LEU A 312 -19.77 -32.62 -3.74
C LEU A 312 -19.40 -33.23 -2.39
N ASN A 313 -18.10 -33.46 -2.17
CA ASN A 313 -17.61 -34.04 -0.92
C ASN A 313 -17.79 -33.07 0.24
N ALA A 314 -17.49 -31.79 0.05
CA ALA A 314 -17.68 -30.75 1.06
C ALA A 314 -19.17 -30.56 1.41
N PHE A 315 -20.04 -30.53 0.39
CA PHE A 315 -21.48 -30.38 0.53
C PHE A 315 -22.10 -31.57 1.29
N ALA A 316 -21.74 -32.80 0.91
CA ALA A 316 -22.21 -34.01 1.60
C ALA A 316 -21.72 -34.10 3.06
N ALA A 317 -20.54 -33.54 3.35
CA ALA A 317 -19.96 -33.48 4.68
C ALA A 317 -20.47 -32.31 5.54
N GLY A 318 -21.36 -31.45 5.01
CA GLY A 318 -21.88 -30.30 5.75
C GLY A 318 -20.83 -29.20 6.01
N GLN A 319 -19.79 -29.12 5.18
CA GLN A 319 -18.70 -28.16 5.37
C GLN A 319 -19.12 -26.74 4.99
N SER A 320 -18.71 -25.75 5.78
CA SER A 320 -19.00 -24.34 5.52
C SER A 320 -18.40 -23.82 4.21
N SER A 321 -17.36 -24.46 3.67
CA SER A 321 -16.79 -24.16 2.35
C SER A 321 -17.77 -24.42 1.20
N ALA A 322 -18.76 -25.29 1.40
CA ALA A 322 -19.81 -25.56 0.42
C ALA A 322 -21.00 -24.59 0.52
N ASN A 323 -20.97 -23.62 1.45
CA ASN A 323 -22.02 -22.60 1.60
C ASN A 323 -21.78 -21.45 0.60
N CYS A 324 -22.17 -21.68 -0.66
CA CYS A 324 -21.98 -20.73 -1.75
C CYS A 324 -22.87 -19.50 -1.59
N ASP A 325 -24.10 -19.69 -1.13
CA ASP A 325 -25.09 -18.62 -1.06
C ASP A 325 -24.99 -17.78 0.23
N GLY A 326 -24.09 -18.19 1.15
CA GLY A 326 -23.83 -17.51 2.41
C GLY A 326 -24.98 -17.63 3.41
N SER A 327 -25.88 -18.59 3.24
CA SER A 327 -27.02 -18.75 4.11
C SER A 327 -26.62 -19.12 5.54
N THR A 328 -27.36 -18.59 6.52
CA THR A 328 -27.11 -18.81 7.97
C THR A 328 -28.23 -19.61 8.64
N GLY A 329 -29.20 -20.07 7.84
CA GLY A 329 -30.31 -20.89 8.31
C GLY A 329 -29.89 -22.30 8.71
N SER A 330 -30.83 -23.07 9.26
CA SER A 330 -30.68 -24.51 9.51
C SER A 330 -31.66 -25.28 8.62
N PRO A 331 -31.20 -26.19 7.75
CA PRO A 331 -29.80 -26.54 7.49
C PRO A 331 -29.04 -25.40 6.78
N THR A 332 -27.75 -25.29 7.08
CA THR A 332 -26.85 -24.25 6.52
C THR A 332 -26.46 -24.51 5.07
N LEU A 333 -26.59 -25.76 4.60
CA LEU A 333 -26.40 -26.11 3.20
C LEU A 333 -27.73 -26.61 2.61
N THR A 334 -28.12 -26.06 1.48
CA THR A 334 -29.36 -26.38 0.75
C THR A 334 -29.08 -26.61 -0.73
N ALA A 335 -30.12 -26.97 -1.50
CA ALA A 335 -29.99 -27.09 -2.95
C ALA A 335 -29.58 -25.75 -3.63
N ASN A 336 -29.79 -24.62 -2.96
CA ASN A 336 -29.39 -23.30 -3.49
C ASN A 336 -27.87 -23.15 -3.56
N ASP A 337 -27.12 -23.71 -2.61
CA ASP A 337 -25.66 -23.73 -2.66
C ASP A 337 -25.13 -24.50 -3.87
N PHE A 338 -25.80 -25.60 -4.19
CA PHE A 338 -25.47 -26.43 -5.36
C PHE A 338 -25.70 -25.65 -6.66
N GLN A 339 -26.83 -24.96 -6.77
CA GLN A 339 -27.13 -24.12 -7.92
C GLN A 339 -26.18 -22.92 -8.02
N CYS A 340 -25.84 -22.32 -6.88
CA CYS A 340 -24.87 -21.24 -6.78
C CYS A 340 -23.48 -21.69 -7.25
N PHE A 341 -23.00 -22.86 -6.79
CA PHE A 341 -21.74 -23.44 -7.24
C PHE A 341 -21.75 -23.70 -8.74
N LEU A 342 -22.81 -24.30 -9.30
CA LEU A 342 -22.92 -24.55 -10.74
C LEU A 342 -22.85 -23.26 -11.56
N ASN A 343 -23.51 -22.20 -11.11
CA ASN A 343 -23.48 -20.90 -11.78
C ASN A 343 -22.08 -20.29 -11.72
N ALA A 344 -21.41 -20.35 -10.57
CA ALA A 344 -20.05 -19.87 -10.41
C ALA A 344 -19.06 -20.69 -11.26
N PHE A 345 -19.17 -22.01 -11.25
CA PHE A 345 -18.33 -22.94 -12.02
C PHE A 345 -18.47 -22.71 -13.53
N ALA A 346 -19.69 -22.47 -14.01
CA ALA A 346 -19.95 -22.13 -15.41
C ALA A 346 -19.47 -20.73 -15.80
N ALA A 347 -19.56 -19.76 -14.89
CA ALA A 347 -19.04 -18.41 -15.09
C ALA A 347 -17.50 -18.37 -15.13
N GLY A 348 -16.86 -19.34 -14.46
CA GLY A 348 -15.41 -19.36 -14.27
C GLY A 348 -14.96 -18.50 -13.10
N CYS A 349 -13.66 -18.57 -12.81
CA CYS A 349 -13.01 -17.63 -11.89
C CYS A 349 -12.90 -16.28 -12.61
N GLN A 350 -13.71 -15.29 -12.21
CA GLN A 350 -13.73 -13.95 -12.82
C GLN A 350 -13.27 -12.88 -11.86
#